data_AF-A0A0A0QJ09-F1
#
_entry.id   AF-A0A0A0QJ09-F1
#
_cell.length_a   1.000
_cell.length_b   1.000
_cell.length_c   1.000
_cell.angle_alpha   90.00
_cell.angle_beta   90.00
_cell.angle_gamma   90.00
#
_symmetry.space_group_name_H-M   'P 1'
#
loop_
_entity.id
_entity.type
_entity.pdbx_description
1 polymer ?
#
loop_
_entity_poly.entity_id
_entity_poly.type
_entity_poly.pdbx_seq_one_letter_code
_entity_poly.pdbx_strand_id
1 'polypeptide(L)'
;MSLELIFLVMTLSLAPIMVSLSLLNFEEDYYDWDKSSPYECGFVGPKVPGDFSSRFFHLVILFLVWDVEIVLLIPCLQDLSVWSSGGAPLIVFVLILAYGLYYELMDGSIKWTCQK
;
A
#
# COMPACT_ATOMS: atom_id res chain seq x y z
N MET A 1 -28.35 3.85 -17.21
CA MET A 1 -26.98 3.90 -16.65
C MET A 1 -26.63 2.48 -16.22
N SER A 2 -25.43 1.98 -16.56
CA SER A 2 -24.93 0.73 -16.01
C SER A 2 -24.84 0.83 -14.47
N LEU A 3 -25.09 -0.26 -13.74
CA LEU A 3 -25.00 -0.31 -12.28
C LEU A 3 -23.65 0.21 -11.76
N GLU A 4 -22.57 -0.09 -12.48
CA GLU A 4 -21.21 0.44 -12.25
C GLU A 4 -21.17 1.97 -12.20
N LEU A 5 -21.83 2.63 -13.15
CA LEU A 5 -21.84 4.09 -13.23
C LEU A 5 -22.60 4.70 -12.05
N ILE A 6 -23.67 4.05 -11.59
CA ILE A 6 -24.46 4.50 -10.44
C ILE A 6 -23.60 4.39 -9.16
N PHE A 7 -22.90 3.28 -8.96
CA PHE A 7 -22.04 3.07 -7.79
C PHE A 7 -20.87 4.07 -7.74
N LEU A 8 -20.24 4.34 -8.90
CA LEU A 8 -19.15 5.31 -9.00
C LEU A 8 -19.60 6.72 -8.65
N VAL A 9 -20.75 7.16 -9.16
CA VAL A 9 -21.28 8.51 -8.87
C VAL A 9 -21.63 8.65 -7.39
N MET A 10 -22.26 7.63 -6.79
CA MET A 10 -22.61 7.64 -5.37
C MET A 10 -21.36 7.75 -4.48
N THR A 11 -20.34 6.92 -4.72
CA THR A 11 -19.10 6.92 -3.91
C THR A 11 -18.30 8.21 -4.04
N LEU A 12 -18.14 8.73 -5.27
CA LEU A 12 -17.39 9.97 -5.51
C LEU A 12 -18.07 11.20 -4.87
N SER A 13 -19.41 11.21 -4.82
CA SER A 13 -20.18 12.32 -4.27
C SER A 13 -20.22 12.37 -2.73
N LEU A 14 -20.03 11.23 -2.05
CA LEU A 14 -20.25 11.14 -0.61
C LEU A 14 -19.20 11.91 0.22
N ALA A 15 -17.91 11.78 -0.13
CA ALA A 15 -16.83 12.49 0.55
C ALA A 15 -16.96 14.02 0.49
N PRO A 16 -17.16 14.66 -0.68
CA PRO A 16 -17.32 16.11 -0.74
C PRO A 16 -18.60 16.61 -0.05
N ILE A 17 -19.68 15.82 -0.04
CA ILE A 17 -20.91 16.19 0.71
C ILE A 17 -20.65 16.21 2.23
N MET A 18 -19.93 15.21 2.76
CA MET A 18 -19.59 15.18 4.19
C MET A 18 -18.68 16.35 4.58
N VAL A 19 -17.69 16.67 3.73
CA VAL A 19 -16.78 17.81 3.95
C VAL A 19 -17.52 19.15 3.84
N SER A 20 -18.45 19.32 2.89
CA SER A 20 -19.20 20.57 2.79
C SER A 20 -20.13 20.77 3.99
N LEU A 21 -20.79 19.72 4.46
CA LEU A 21 -21.61 19.76 5.67
C LEU A 21 -20.79 20.09 6.93
N SER A 22 -19.55 19.58 7.05
CA SER A 22 -18.70 19.91 8.20
C SER A 22 -18.21 21.36 8.16
N LEU A 23 -17.91 21.89 6.97
CA LEU A 23 -17.51 23.29 6.80
C LEU A 23 -18.66 24.28 7.05
N LEU A 24 -19.91 23.90 6.75
CA LEU A 24 -21.09 24.74 7.03
C LEU A 24 -21.36 24.88 8.54
N ASN A 25 -20.96 23.89 9.35
CA ASN A 25 -21.13 23.89 10.80
C ASN A 25 -19.88 24.39 11.54
N PHE A 26 -18.91 24.97 10.83
CA PHE A 26 -17.67 25.44 11.44
C PHE A 26 -17.93 26.76 12.19
N GLU A 27 -17.87 26.71 13.51
CA GLU A 27 -17.82 27.92 14.35
C GLU A 27 -16.41 28.50 14.29
N GLU A 28 -16.27 29.82 14.11
CA GLU A 28 -14.97 30.49 14.12
C GLU A 28 -14.40 30.49 15.55
N ASP A 29 -13.71 29.42 15.92
CA ASP A 29 -12.87 29.39 17.10
C ASP A 29 -11.64 30.28 16.88
N TYR A 30 -11.29 31.08 17.89
CA TYR A 30 -10.06 31.89 17.89
C TYR A 30 -8.85 31.00 17.58
N TYR A 31 -8.04 31.42 16.60
CA TYR A 31 -6.86 30.67 16.14
C TYR A 31 -5.87 30.49 17.29
N ASP A 32 -5.88 29.30 17.88
CA ASP A 32 -5.00 28.88 18.94
C ASP A 32 -3.83 28.08 18.34
N TRP A 33 -2.61 28.57 18.54
CA TRP A 33 -1.40 27.98 17.96
C TRP A 33 -1.15 26.57 18.49
N ASP A 34 -1.45 26.33 19.77
CA ASP A 34 -1.24 25.02 20.40
C ASP A 34 -2.17 23.97 19.80
N LYS A 35 -3.44 24.33 19.49
CA LYS A 35 -4.40 23.46 18.80
C LYS A 35 -4.06 23.24 17.32
N SER A 36 -3.38 24.21 16.70
CA SER A 36 -3.04 24.18 15.28
C SER A 36 -1.69 23.49 15.00
N SER A 37 -0.92 23.19 16.05
CA SER A 37 0.37 22.51 15.94
C SER A 37 0.20 20.98 15.84
N PRO A 38 1.10 20.26 15.13
CA PRO A 38 1.10 18.80 15.13
C PRO A 38 1.23 18.23 16.54
N TYR A 39 0.41 17.23 16.87
CA TYR A 39 0.46 16.59 18.18
C TYR A 39 1.71 15.71 18.31
N GLU A 40 2.71 16.19 19.07
CA GLU A 40 3.91 15.43 19.44
C GLU A 40 4.06 15.32 20.95
N CYS A 41 3.02 14.81 21.63
CA CYS A 41 3.00 14.57 23.08
C CYS A 41 3.28 15.83 23.93
N GLY A 42 2.98 17.03 23.42
CA GLY A 42 3.21 18.31 24.10
C GLY A 42 4.61 18.91 23.88
N PHE A 43 5.43 18.31 23.01
CA PHE A 43 6.72 18.87 22.60
C PHE A 43 6.63 19.47 21.19
N VAL A 44 7.43 20.51 20.95
CA VAL A 44 7.58 21.08 19.61
C VAL A 44 8.39 20.09 18.77
N GLY A 45 7.73 19.46 17.82
CA GLY A 45 8.35 18.51 16.91
C GLY A 45 9.44 19.10 16.03
N PRO A 46 10.33 18.26 15.48
CA PRO A 46 11.34 18.72 14.54
C PRO A 46 10.68 19.37 13.31
N LYS A 47 11.24 20.50 12.85
CA LYS A 47 10.75 21.23 11.65
C LYS A 47 10.83 20.40 10.36
N VAL A 48 11.61 19.34 10.37
CA VAL A 48 11.76 18.39 9.28
C VAL A 48 11.26 17.02 9.75
N PRO A 49 10.39 16.35 8.98
CA PRO A 49 10.05 14.96 9.23
C PRO A 49 11.34 14.14 9.31
N GLY A 50 11.41 13.21 10.28
CA GLY A 50 12.56 12.32 10.39
C GLY A 50 12.77 11.49 9.13
N ASP A 51 14.02 11.11 8.87
CA ASP A 51 14.35 10.25 7.74
C ASP A 51 13.68 8.88 7.91
N PHE A 52 12.93 8.46 6.90
CA PHE A 52 12.33 7.13 6.87
C PHE A 52 13.43 6.07 6.79
N SER A 53 13.28 4.99 7.57
CA SER A 53 14.26 3.91 7.59
C SER A 53 14.42 3.26 6.22
N SER A 54 15.65 2.99 5.79
CA SER A 54 15.96 2.29 4.54
C SER A 54 15.33 0.89 4.44
N ARG A 55 14.94 0.29 5.56
CA ARG A 55 14.25 -1.02 5.59
C ARG A 55 12.88 -0.97 4.93
N PHE A 56 12.16 0.15 5.06
CA PHE A 56 10.87 0.33 4.39
C PHE A 56 11.01 0.35 2.87
N PHE A 57 12.12 0.88 2.36
CA PHE A 57 12.39 0.92 0.92
C PHE A 57 12.53 -0.48 0.31
N HIS A 58 13.19 -1.41 1.01
CA HIS A 58 13.35 -2.79 0.54
C HIS A 58 11.99 -3.51 0.45
N LEU A 59 11.07 -3.25 1.39
CA LEU A 59 9.71 -3.80 1.33
C LEU A 59 8.91 -3.27 0.13
N VAL A 60 9.08 -1.99 -0.22
CA VAL A 60 8.37 -1.40 -1.38
C VAL A 60 8.87 -2.01 -2.69
N ILE A 61 10.18 -2.21 -2.85
CA ILE A 61 10.73 -2.86 -4.05
C ILE A 61 10.25 -4.31 -4.14
N LEU A 62 10.31 -5.05 -3.03
CA LEU A 62 9.85 -6.44 -2.95
C LEU A 62 8.38 -6.54 -3.34
N PHE A 63 7.52 -5.66 -2.79
CA PHE A 63 6.11 -5.60 -3.14
C PHE A 63 5.90 -5.32 -4.63
N LEU A 64 6.63 -4.37 -5.19
CA LEU A 64 6.51 -4.01 -6.61
C LEU A 64 6.87 -5.18 -7.53
N VAL A 65 8.00 -5.85 -7.26
CA VAL A 65 8.41 -7.03 -8.04
C VAL A 65 7.37 -8.14 -7.90
N TRP A 66 6.95 -8.46 -6.68
CA TRP A 66 5.97 -9.51 -6.43
C TRP A 66 4.60 -9.24 -7.09
N ASP A 67 4.16 -7.98 -7.15
CA ASP A 67 2.90 -7.58 -7.79
C ASP A 67 2.94 -7.81 -9.31
N VAL A 68 4.05 -7.42 -9.96
CA VAL A 68 4.26 -7.65 -11.41
C VAL A 68 4.25 -9.14 -11.74
N GLU A 69 4.88 -9.96 -10.91
CA GLU A 69 4.97 -11.41 -11.15
C GLU A 69 3.61 -12.11 -10.96
N ILE A 70 2.76 -11.65 -10.03
CA ILE A 70 1.37 -12.14 -9.89
C ILE A 70 0.56 -11.78 -11.13
N VAL A 71 0.69 -10.55 -11.65
CA VAL A 71 -0.02 -10.11 -12.86
C VAL A 71 0.33 -11.01 -14.06
N LEU A 72 1.58 -11.46 -14.16
CA LEU A 72 2.02 -12.42 -15.19
C LEU A 72 1.48 -13.84 -14.94
N LEU A 73 1.29 -14.24 -13.69
CA LEU A 73 0.84 -15.58 -13.31
C LEU A 73 -0.65 -15.82 -13.60
N ILE A 74 -1.50 -14.81 -13.44
CA ILE A 74 -2.96 -14.90 -13.65
C ILE A 74 -3.37 -15.44 -15.03
N PRO A 75 -2.91 -14.87 -16.17
CA PRO A 75 -3.31 -15.37 -17.49
C PRO A 75 -2.86 -16.82 -17.72
N CYS A 76 -1.67 -17.19 -17.23
CA CYS A 76 -1.17 -18.55 -17.34
C CYS A 76 -1.97 -19.59 -16.53
N LEU A 77 -2.65 -19.18 -15.45
CA LEU A 77 -3.57 -20.06 -14.72
C LEU A 77 -4.91 -20.26 -15.45
N GLN A 78 -5.36 -19.27 -16.23
CA GLN A 78 -6.63 -19.34 -16.95
C GLN A 78 -6.56 -20.23 -18.19
N ASP A 79 -5.38 -20.36 -18.80
CA ASP A 79 -5.16 -21.19 -19.99
C ASP A 79 -4.90 -22.67 -19.66
N LEU A 80 -5.97 -23.48 -19.68
CA LEU A 80 -5.92 -24.95 -19.50
C LEU A 80 -4.99 -25.68 -20.50
N SER A 81 -4.70 -25.08 -21.65
CA SER A 81 -3.77 -25.62 -22.66
C SER A 81 -2.30 -25.56 -22.21
N VAL A 82 -1.94 -24.62 -21.34
CA VAL A 82 -0.59 -24.52 -20.76
C VAL A 82 -0.34 -25.67 -19.78
N TRP A 83 -1.39 -26.11 -19.07
CA TRP A 83 -1.32 -27.25 -18.16
C TRP A 83 -1.24 -28.59 -18.91
N SER A 84 -1.90 -28.71 -20.07
CA SER A 84 -1.83 -29.95 -20.88
C SER A 84 -0.52 -30.10 -21.67
N SER A 85 0.12 -28.98 -22.04
CA SER A 85 1.38 -28.97 -22.81
C SER A 85 2.64 -29.10 -21.94
N GLY A 86 2.48 -29.23 -20.63
CA GLY A 86 3.55 -29.74 -19.76
C GLY A 86 3.88 -28.91 -18.53
N GLY A 87 3.26 -27.75 -18.27
CA GLY A 87 3.27 -27.00 -16.99
C GLY A 87 4.63 -26.62 -16.36
N ALA A 88 5.73 -27.17 -16.85
CA ALA A 88 7.09 -27.04 -16.33
C ALA A 88 7.57 -25.59 -16.23
N PRO A 89 7.33 -24.69 -17.23
CA PRO A 89 7.76 -23.30 -17.07
C PRO A 89 7.05 -22.57 -15.93
N LEU A 90 5.77 -22.89 -15.65
CA LEU A 90 5.04 -22.30 -14.52
C LEU A 90 5.59 -22.77 -13.18
N ILE A 91 5.92 -24.06 -13.08
CA ILE A 91 6.52 -24.62 -11.86
C ILE A 91 7.88 -23.98 -11.61
N VAL A 92 8.72 -23.87 -12.65
CA VAL A 92 10.04 -23.21 -12.54
C VAL A 92 9.89 -21.74 -12.15
N PHE A 93 8.93 -21.04 -12.74
CA PHE A 93 8.64 -19.64 -12.41
C PHE A 93 8.24 -19.46 -10.94
N VAL A 94 7.34 -20.30 -10.42
CA VAL A 94 6.96 -20.27 -8.99
C VAL A 94 8.12 -20.64 -8.07
N LEU A 95 9.00 -21.56 -8.49
CA LEU A 95 10.20 -21.90 -7.72
C LEU A 95 11.20 -20.73 -7.64
N ILE A 96 11.40 -19.99 -8.73
CA ILE A 96 12.25 -18.79 -8.74
C ILE A 96 11.67 -17.74 -7.78
N LEU A 97 10.36 -17.53 -7.83
CA LEU A 97 9.63 -16.63 -6.93
C LEU A 97 9.82 -17.02 -5.45
N ALA A 98 9.63 -18.30 -5.12
CA ALA A 98 9.83 -18.81 -3.76
C ALA A 98 11.29 -18.67 -3.29
N TYR A 99 12.25 -18.90 -4.20
CA TYR A 99 13.68 -18.75 -3.90
C TYR A 99 14.09 -17.30 -3.66
N GLY A 100 13.59 -16.36 -4.47
CA GLY A 100 13.84 -14.93 -4.29
C GLY A 100 13.35 -14.44 -2.92
N LEU A 101 12.13 -14.82 -2.54
CA LEU A 101 11.57 -14.49 -1.23
C LEU A 101 12.39 -15.12 -0.08
N TYR A 102 12.81 -16.37 -0.26
CA TYR A 102 13.67 -17.06 0.73
C TYR A 102 15.01 -16.35 0.92
N TYR A 103 15.62 -15.88 -0.17
CA TYR A 103 16.88 -15.13 -0.13
C TYR A 103 16.74 -13.83 0.68
N GLU A 104 15.70 -13.05 0.43
CA GLU A 104 15.45 -11.79 1.15
C GLU A 104 15.10 -12.00 2.64
N LEU A 105 14.45 -13.12 2.97
CA LEU A 105 14.22 -13.52 4.36
C LEU A 105 15.53 -13.82 5.11
N MET A 106 16.49 -14.45 4.44
CA MET A 106 17.80 -14.80 5.03
C MET A 106 18.70 -13.57 5.19
N ASP A 107 18.64 -12.63 4.25
CA ASP A 107 19.34 -11.34 4.36
C ASP A 107 18.83 -10.49 5.54
N GLY A 108 17.65 -10.81 6.09
CA GLY A 108 17.11 -10.16 7.27
C GLY A 108 16.56 -8.76 7.00
N SER A 109 16.48 -8.35 5.73
CA SER A 109 15.90 -7.09 5.27
C SER A 109 14.42 -6.93 5.70
N ILE A 110 13.72 -8.04 5.92
CA ILE A 110 12.31 -8.09 6.38
C ILE A 110 12.21 -8.20 7.92
N LYS A 111 13.31 -8.51 8.63
CA LYS A 111 13.27 -8.77 10.07
C LYS A 111 13.20 -7.47 10.84
N TRP A 112 12.06 -7.22 11.46
CA TRP A 112 11.87 -6.12 12.39
C TRP A 112 12.59 -6.44 13.70
N THR A 113 13.74 -5.82 13.92
CA THR A 113 14.29 -5.69 15.27
C THR A 113 13.66 -4.46 15.89
N CYS A 114 12.90 -4.62 16.98
CA CYS A 114 12.71 -3.51 17.92
C CYS A 114 14.10 -3.15 18.45
N GLN A 115 14.73 -2.17 17.82
CA GLN A 115 15.95 -1.59 18.32
C GLN A 115 15.52 -0.75 19.53
N LYS A 116 15.84 -1.26 20.72
CA LYS A 116 15.73 -0.50 21.97
C LYS A 116 16.69 0.68 21.94
#